data_AF-A0A9E3GN12-F1
#
_entry.id   AF-A0A9E3GN12-F1
#
_cell.length_a   1.000
_cell.length_b   1.000
_cell.length_c   1.000
_cell.angle_alpha   90.00
_cell.angle_beta   90.00
_cell.angle_gamma   90.00
#
_symmetry.space_group_name_H-M   'P 1'
#
loop_
_entity.id
_entity.type
_entity.pdbx_description
1 polymer ?
#
loop_
_entity_poly.entity_id
_entity_poly.type
_entity_poly.pdbx_seq_one_letter_code
_entity_poly.pdbx_strand_id
1 'polypeptide(L)'
;MSRLPSLPSLPGARFRVPRPGFPWSAPLVPRGYERPPAAPHTGADYDTAWARRPLARHVRLLVLEGPIRLGVRALTAPERTGLDRLDGLEGAAIFAANHHSHLDTPLLLTSLPEPWRHRVLVAAAADYFFTNRLTSAASALAIGAIPIERTRIERRSADRAAGLIDDGWSLLIFPEGGRSADGWGRGHRGGAAYLALRTAVPVVPIHVEGTGAIFGKGDKRPTPGTSRVTFGAPLHPRDGESATRFAGRIETAVAALADEATTDWWSARQRAARGTSPSLSGPEGSSWRRTWALGERRRPRRSGSSRSRSSGAHSPAWPRI
;
A
#
# COMPACT_ATOMS: atom_id res chain seq x y z
N MET A 1 36.15 52.68 27.37
CA MET A 1 35.16 51.82 28.04
C MET A 1 34.28 51.18 26.98
N SER A 2 34.67 49.98 26.53
CA SER A 2 34.01 49.18 25.50
C SER A 2 32.80 48.44 26.09
N ARG A 3 31.59 48.73 25.59
CA ARG A 3 30.38 47.96 25.93
C ARG A 3 30.24 46.80 24.95
N LEU A 4 30.28 45.57 25.48
CA LEU A 4 29.96 44.35 24.74
C LEU A 4 28.45 44.29 24.45
N PRO A 5 28.01 43.80 23.28
CA PRO A 5 26.60 43.57 22.99
C PRO A 5 26.10 42.30 23.69
N SER A 6 24.93 42.41 24.32
CA SER A 6 24.20 41.33 24.99
C SER A 6 23.64 40.31 24.01
N LEU A 7 23.92 39.02 24.24
CA LEU A 7 23.34 37.90 23.49
C LEU A 7 21.83 37.75 23.75
N PRO A 8 21.01 37.39 22.74
CA PRO A 8 19.59 37.14 22.92
C PRO A 8 19.35 35.82 23.66
N SER A 9 18.52 35.87 24.70
CA SER A 9 18.08 34.71 25.47
C SER A 9 17.21 33.77 24.62
N LEU A 10 17.59 32.50 24.52
CA LEU A 10 16.77 31.46 23.89
C LEU A 10 15.47 31.24 24.69
N PRO A 11 14.30 31.11 24.04
CA PRO A 11 13.06 30.80 24.72
C PRO A 11 13.12 29.37 25.28
N GLY A 12 13.14 29.26 26.61
CA GLY A 12 13.09 27.98 27.31
C GLY A 12 11.84 27.20 26.92
N ALA A 13 12.02 26.05 26.28
CA ALA A 13 10.95 25.11 26.00
C ALA A 13 10.36 24.60 27.32
N ARG A 14 9.25 25.19 27.76
CA ARG A 14 8.49 24.70 28.90
C ARG A 14 7.74 23.44 28.47
N PHE A 15 8.32 22.27 28.77
CA PHE A 15 7.61 21.01 28.68
C PHE A 15 6.47 21.01 29.70
N ARG A 16 5.22 21.20 29.24
CA ARG A 16 4.02 20.94 30.05
C ARG A 16 3.87 19.43 30.19
N VAL A 17 4.28 18.91 31.35
CA VAL A 17 3.88 17.56 31.78
C VAL A 17 2.37 17.60 32.01
N PRO A 18 1.56 16.74 31.36
CA PRO A 18 0.14 16.69 31.63
C PRO A 18 -0.07 16.20 33.06
N ARG A 19 -0.47 17.11 33.94
CA ARG A 19 -0.97 16.74 35.26
C ARG A 19 -2.33 16.09 35.05
N PRO A 20 -2.56 14.87 35.56
CA PRO A 20 -3.91 14.32 35.55
C PRO A 20 -4.79 15.28 36.36
N GLY A 21 -5.82 15.82 35.70
CA GLY A 21 -6.74 16.76 36.33
C GLY A 21 -7.58 16.05 37.39
N PHE A 22 -7.72 16.67 38.56
CA PHE A 22 -8.72 16.31 39.55
C PHE A 22 -10.11 16.69 39.02
N PRO A 23 -11.17 15.87 39.20
CA PRO A 23 -11.22 14.62 39.96
C PRO A 23 -10.70 13.40 39.19
N TRP A 24 -10.17 12.43 39.94
CA TRP A 24 -9.65 11.14 39.45
C TRP A 24 -10.73 10.16 39.01
N SER A 25 -12.00 10.55 39.15
CA SER A 25 -13.18 9.80 38.75
C SER A 25 -14.03 10.65 37.81
N ALA A 26 -14.76 9.99 36.91
CA ALA A 26 -15.71 10.67 36.06
C ALA A 26 -16.79 11.35 36.93
N PRO A 27 -17.23 12.58 36.59
CA PRO A 27 -18.28 13.26 37.34
C PRO A 27 -19.53 12.39 37.40
N LEU A 28 -20.21 12.43 38.55
CA LEU A 28 -21.51 11.77 38.72
C LEU A 28 -22.49 12.40 37.73
N VAL A 29 -22.95 11.61 36.77
CA VAL A 29 -23.94 12.07 35.78
C VAL A 29 -25.33 12.02 36.44
N PRO A 30 -26.12 13.11 36.41
CA PRO A 30 -27.46 13.14 36.99
C PRO A 30 -28.35 12.02 36.47
N ARG A 31 -29.18 11.44 37.35
CA ARG A 31 -30.20 10.46 36.95
C ARG A 31 -31.21 11.16 36.03
N GLY A 32 -31.29 10.74 34.77
CA GLY A 32 -32.16 11.34 33.74
C GLY A 32 -31.43 11.99 32.55
N TYR A 33 -30.10 12.16 32.63
CA TYR A 33 -29.31 12.58 31.47
C TYR A 33 -29.01 11.38 30.56
N GLU A 34 -29.59 11.38 29.36
CA GLU A 34 -29.24 10.43 28.31
C GLU A 34 -27.83 10.79 27.81
N ARG A 35 -26.84 9.95 28.14
CA ARG A 35 -25.47 10.17 27.66
C ARG A 35 -25.48 10.04 26.14
N PRO A 36 -24.90 11.01 25.40
CA PRO A 36 -24.56 10.74 24.01
C PRO A 36 -23.71 9.46 23.97
N PRO A 37 -23.93 8.56 23.00
CA PRO A 37 -23.12 7.35 22.88
C PRO A 37 -21.65 7.75 22.89
N ALA A 38 -20.84 7.06 23.71
CA ALA A 38 -19.41 7.34 23.77
C ALA A 38 -18.82 7.27 22.35
N ALA A 39 -18.03 8.27 21.99
CA ALA A 39 -17.38 8.28 20.68
C ALA A 39 -16.61 6.95 20.50
N PRO A 40 -16.86 6.20 19.42
CA PRO A 40 -16.26 4.88 19.26
C PRO A 40 -14.74 5.02 19.23
N HIS A 41 -14.07 4.34 20.17
CA HIS A 41 -12.60 4.32 20.28
C HIS A 41 -11.96 3.22 19.43
N THR A 42 -12.66 2.77 18.38
CA THR A 42 -12.33 1.69 17.46
C THR A 42 -13.07 1.92 16.14
N GLY A 43 -12.76 1.13 15.10
CA GLY A 43 -13.42 1.25 13.79
C GLY A 43 -13.04 2.53 13.03
N ALA A 44 -13.97 3.03 12.21
CA ALA A 44 -13.73 4.14 11.27
C ALA A 44 -13.41 5.48 11.94
N ASP A 45 -13.77 5.64 13.21
CA ASP A 45 -13.61 6.88 13.99
C ASP A 45 -12.40 6.86 14.94
N TYR A 46 -11.54 5.84 14.86
CA TYR A 46 -10.34 5.78 15.69
C TYR A 46 -9.39 6.98 15.45
N ASP A 47 -9.04 7.70 16.52
CA ASP A 47 -8.08 8.81 16.44
C ASP A 47 -6.66 8.30 16.23
N THR A 48 -6.10 8.61 15.07
CA THR A 48 -4.74 8.28 14.66
C THR A 48 -3.80 9.49 14.71
N ALA A 49 -4.26 10.67 15.11
CA ALA A 49 -3.45 11.90 15.12
C ALA A 49 -2.23 11.79 16.03
N TRP A 50 -2.37 11.11 17.18
CA TRP A 50 -1.26 10.87 18.08
C TRP A 50 -0.11 10.08 17.42
N ALA A 51 -0.41 9.16 16.50
CA ALA A 51 0.57 8.33 15.77
C ALA A 51 1.34 9.11 14.70
N ARG A 52 0.94 10.36 14.42
CA ARG A 52 1.62 11.31 13.53
C ARG A 52 2.53 12.29 14.27
N ARG A 53 2.51 12.31 15.61
CA ARG A 53 3.41 13.17 16.41
C ARG A 53 4.88 12.79 16.18
N PRO A 54 5.84 13.73 16.29
CA PRO A 54 7.25 13.45 16.03
C PRO A 54 7.80 12.23 16.77
N LEU A 55 7.51 12.08 18.07
CA LEU A 55 7.98 10.92 18.84
C LEU A 55 7.42 9.59 18.31
N ALA A 56 6.12 9.53 18.04
CA ALA A 56 5.48 8.34 17.49
C ALA A 56 6.03 7.99 16.10
N ARG A 57 6.33 9.00 15.28
CA ARG A 57 7.01 8.82 13.99
C ARG A 57 8.40 8.22 14.19
N HIS A 58 9.23 8.75 15.08
CA HIS A 58 10.56 8.19 15.33
C HIS A 58 10.49 6.73 15.80
N VAL A 59 9.56 6.41 16.72
CA VAL A 59 9.32 5.03 17.15
C VAL A 59 8.91 4.14 15.98
N ARG A 60 7.97 4.60 15.14
CA ARG A 60 7.58 3.88 13.91
C ARG A 60 8.78 3.56 13.04
N LEU A 61 9.69 4.51 12.87
CA LEU A 61 10.88 4.33 12.05
C LEU A 61 11.83 3.29 12.63
N LEU A 62 12.06 3.32 13.94
CA LEU A 62 12.87 2.29 14.59
C LEU A 62 12.26 0.89 14.42
N VAL A 63 10.93 0.78 14.55
CA VAL A 63 10.21 -0.48 14.33
C VAL A 63 10.29 -0.93 12.87
N LEU A 64 10.15 0.00 11.91
CA LEU A 64 10.18 -0.29 10.49
C LEU A 64 11.58 -0.70 10.01
N GLU A 65 12.60 0.06 10.39
CA GLU A 65 13.99 -0.13 9.99
C GLU A 65 14.67 -1.29 10.73
N GLY A 66 14.22 -1.60 11.94
CA GLY A 66 14.74 -2.71 12.75
C GLY A 66 13.95 -4.01 12.52
N PRO A 67 13.03 -4.38 13.42
CA PRO A 67 12.40 -5.70 13.42
C PRO A 67 11.60 -6.00 12.15
N ILE A 68 10.89 -5.02 11.58
CA ILE A 68 10.09 -5.27 10.36
C ILE A 68 11.01 -5.55 9.17
N ARG A 69 12.00 -4.69 8.90
CA ARG A 69 12.95 -4.92 7.81
C ARG A 69 13.71 -6.24 7.97
N LEU A 70 14.14 -6.57 9.19
CA LEU A 70 14.80 -7.84 9.44
C LEU A 70 13.88 -9.03 9.14
N GLY A 71 12.63 -8.98 9.59
CA GLY A 71 11.63 -10.02 9.30
C GLY A 71 11.35 -10.16 7.81
N VAL A 72 11.16 -9.05 7.09
CA VAL A 72 10.96 -9.06 5.63
C VAL A 72 12.19 -9.65 4.92
N ARG A 73 13.40 -9.27 5.34
CA ARG A 73 14.64 -9.81 4.75
C ARG A 73 14.79 -11.31 5.00
N ALA A 74 14.46 -11.78 6.21
CA ALA A 74 14.52 -13.19 6.57
C ALA A 74 13.50 -14.04 5.79
N LEU A 75 12.32 -13.49 5.51
CA LEU A 75 11.27 -14.20 4.79
C LEU A 75 11.46 -14.18 3.27
N THR A 76 11.93 -13.06 2.69
CA THR A 76 11.83 -12.92 1.24
C THR A 76 12.90 -12.13 0.51
N ALA A 77 13.72 -11.34 1.22
CA ALA A 77 14.82 -10.56 0.64
C ALA A 77 14.45 -9.94 -0.74
N PRO A 78 13.53 -8.97 -0.77
CA PRO A 78 12.82 -8.61 -2.00
C PRO A 78 13.69 -7.95 -3.04
N GLU A 79 13.47 -8.32 -4.30
CA GLU A 79 13.98 -7.58 -5.45
C GLU A 79 13.14 -6.32 -5.66
N ARG A 80 13.80 -5.18 -5.90
CA ARG A 80 13.15 -3.88 -6.12
C ARG A 80 13.57 -3.33 -7.47
N THR A 81 12.60 -3.01 -8.31
CA THR A 81 12.83 -2.50 -9.67
C THR A 81 11.97 -1.27 -9.92
N GLY A 82 12.39 -0.41 -10.86
CA GLY A 82 11.64 0.79 -11.24
C GLY A 82 11.74 1.95 -10.24
N LEU A 83 12.70 1.91 -9.30
CA LEU A 83 12.93 3.01 -8.35
C LEU A 83 13.39 4.29 -9.05
N ASP A 84 14.13 4.16 -10.15
CA ASP A 84 14.54 5.21 -11.09
C ASP A 84 13.35 6.04 -11.63
N ARG A 85 12.17 5.42 -11.71
CA ARG A 85 10.94 6.08 -12.19
C ARG A 85 10.40 7.10 -11.18
N LEU A 86 10.97 7.14 -9.97
CA LEU A 86 10.58 8.05 -8.89
C LEU A 86 11.54 9.24 -8.74
N ASP A 87 12.62 9.31 -9.52
CA ASP A 87 13.68 10.33 -9.33
C ASP A 87 13.18 11.77 -9.49
N GLY A 88 12.15 11.99 -10.32
CA GLY A 88 11.50 13.29 -10.51
C GLY A 88 10.22 13.50 -9.69
N LEU A 89 9.88 12.56 -8.79
CA LEU A 89 8.69 12.68 -7.96
C LEU A 89 8.99 13.57 -6.76
N GLU A 90 8.20 14.64 -6.59
CA GLU A 90 8.29 15.55 -5.46
C GLU A 90 7.00 15.53 -4.63
N GLY A 91 7.14 15.78 -3.32
CA GLY A 91 6.00 15.90 -2.42
C GLY A 91 5.25 14.59 -2.14
N ALA A 92 3.99 14.70 -1.72
CA ALA A 92 3.14 13.57 -1.39
C ALA A 92 2.66 12.83 -2.65
N ALA A 93 2.48 11.52 -2.54
CA ALA A 93 1.97 10.67 -3.60
C ALA A 93 1.07 9.56 -3.06
N ILE A 94 0.19 9.05 -3.90
CA ILE A 94 -0.62 7.86 -3.59
C ILE A 94 0.06 6.65 -4.22
N PHE A 95 0.58 5.75 -3.39
CA PHE A 95 1.13 4.47 -3.82
C PHE A 95 0.01 3.44 -3.92
N ALA A 96 -0.31 2.98 -5.14
CA ALA A 96 -1.38 2.03 -5.39
C ALA A 96 -0.82 0.66 -5.79
N ALA A 97 -1.04 -0.36 -4.96
CA ALA A 97 -0.48 -1.70 -5.17
C ALA A 97 -1.55 -2.78 -5.25
N ASN A 98 -1.28 -3.87 -5.98
CA ASN A 98 -2.07 -5.10 -5.88
C ASN A 98 -1.92 -5.74 -4.49
N HIS A 99 -2.87 -6.59 -4.08
CA HIS A 99 -2.90 -7.14 -2.72
C HIS A 99 -3.13 -8.66 -2.69
N HIS A 100 -2.09 -9.42 -2.33
CA HIS A 100 -2.11 -10.88 -2.28
C HIS A 100 -1.84 -11.44 -0.87
N SER A 101 -1.22 -10.68 0.03
CA SER A 101 -0.70 -11.20 1.30
C SER A 101 -0.73 -10.16 2.44
N HIS A 102 -0.72 -10.64 3.68
CA HIS A 102 -0.41 -9.77 4.83
C HIS A 102 1.02 -9.20 4.79
N LEU A 103 1.92 -9.85 4.06
CA LEU A 103 3.30 -9.41 3.89
C LEU A 103 3.41 -8.17 2.99
N ASP A 104 2.40 -7.85 2.18
CA ASP A 104 2.46 -6.74 1.21
C ASP A 104 2.72 -5.40 1.89
N THR A 105 2.01 -5.09 2.98
CA THR A 105 2.17 -3.82 3.71
C THR A 105 3.59 -3.64 4.27
N PRO A 106 4.13 -4.54 5.12
CA PRO A 106 5.51 -4.39 5.61
C PRO A 106 6.54 -4.46 4.48
N LEU A 107 6.30 -5.25 3.44
CA LEU A 107 7.17 -5.31 2.27
C LEU A 107 7.26 -3.96 1.55
N LEU A 108 6.12 -3.32 1.29
CA LEU A 108 6.06 -2.02 0.60
C LEU A 108 6.63 -0.91 1.48
N LEU A 109 6.28 -0.86 2.77
CA LEU A 109 6.83 0.14 3.69
C LEU A 109 8.36 0.07 3.78
N THR A 110 8.93 -1.14 3.73
CA THR A 110 10.39 -1.33 3.72
C THR A 110 11.04 -1.17 2.34
N SER A 111 10.24 -1.06 1.27
CA SER A 111 10.70 -0.90 -0.11
C SER A 111 10.56 0.51 -0.66
N LEU A 112 9.71 1.34 -0.04
CA LEU A 112 9.59 2.76 -0.37
C LEU A 112 10.92 3.50 -0.11
N PRO A 113 11.34 4.42 -1.00
CA PRO A 113 12.48 5.29 -0.77
C PRO A 113 12.31 6.17 0.48
N GLU A 114 13.44 6.61 1.02
CA GLU A 114 13.55 7.42 2.23
C GLU A 114 12.63 8.66 2.24
N PRO A 115 12.51 9.46 1.14
CA PRO A 115 11.66 10.65 1.13
C PRO A 115 10.20 10.40 1.53
N TRP A 116 9.63 9.25 1.14
CA TRP A 116 8.24 8.91 1.43
C TRP A 116 8.07 7.96 2.60
N ARG A 117 9.06 7.10 2.87
CA ARG A 117 8.98 6.09 3.95
C ARG A 117 8.65 6.70 5.30
N HIS A 118 9.16 7.91 5.57
CA HIS A 118 8.95 8.62 6.84
C HIS A 118 7.60 9.37 6.95
N ARG A 119 6.88 9.49 5.83
CA ARG A 119 5.64 10.25 5.68
C ARG A 119 4.59 9.49 4.86
N VAL A 120 4.58 8.15 4.94
CA VAL A 120 3.53 7.33 4.35
C VAL A 120 2.55 6.86 5.42
N LEU A 121 1.26 6.88 5.08
CA LEU A 121 0.16 6.31 5.85
C LEU A 121 -0.43 5.15 5.08
N VAL A 122 -0.91 4.12 5.77
CA VAL A 122 -1.52 2.95 5.14
C VAL A 122 -3.02 3.05 5.25
N ALA A 123 -3.71 3.07 4.10
CA ALA A 123 -5.14 2.89 4.01
C ALA A 123 -5.51 1.49 4.51
N ALA A 124 -5.85 1.39 5.79
CA ALA A 124 -6.13 0.13 6.46
C ALA A 124 -7.63 0.04 6.72
N ALA A 125 -8.19 -1.13 6.45
CA ALA A 125 -9.61 -1.33 6.63
C ALA A 125 -10.00 -1.31 8.11
N ALA A 126 -10.94 -0.43 8.45
CA ALA A 126 -11.41 -0.20 9.82
C ALA A 126 -11.89 -1.50 10.50
N ASP A 127 -12.63 -2.32 9.76
CA ASP A 127 -13.21 -3.60 10.18
C ASP A 127 -12.19 -4.67 10.56
N TYR A 128 -10.94 -4.54 10.11
CA TYR A 128 -9.91 -5.56 10.32
C TYR A 128 -8.79 -5.09 11.24
N PHE A 129 -8.25 -3.89 10.99
CA PHE A 129 -7.09 -3.38 11.73
C PHE A 129 -7.46 -2.63 13.00
N PHE A 130 -8.73 -2.21 13.12
CA PHE A 130 -9.21 -1.39 14.24
C PHE A 130 -10.29 -2.10 15.07
N THR A 131 -10.13 -3.41 15.27
CA THR A 131 -11.08 -4.27 15.98
C THR A 131 -10.98 -4.13 17.50
N ASN A 132 -9.79 -3.90 18.05
CA ASN A 132 -9.57 -3.65 19.47
C ASN A 132 -8.48 -2.60 19.69
N ARG A 133 -8.40 -2.04 20.90
CA ARG A 133 -7.49 -0.92 21.22
C ARG A 133 -6.01 -1.23 21.01
N LEU A 134 -5.59 -2.46 21.33
CA LEU A 134 -4.19 -2.88 21.22
C LEU A 134 -3.78 -3.02 19.75
N THR A 135 -4.58 -3.72 18.94
CA THR A 135 -4.32 -3.91 17.50
C THR A 135 -4.42 -2.60 16.73
N SER A 136 -5.36 -1.72 17.12
CA SER A 136 -5.51 -0.37 16.58
C SER A 136 -4.25 0.46 16.85
N ALA A 137 -3.80 0.49 18.11
CA ALA A 137 -2.63 1.28 18.50
C ALA A 137 -1.34 0.74 17.88
N ALA A 138 -1.16 -0.58 17.84
CA ALA A 138 -0.02 -1.22 17.20
C ALA A 138 0.00 -0.95 15.69
N SER A 139 -1.14 -1.04 15.00
CA SER A 139 -1.23 -0.76 13.57
C SER A 139 -0.97 0.72 13.26
N ALA A 140 -1.57 1.63 14.04
CA ALA A 140 -1.33 3.06 13.88
C ALA A 140 0.15 3.43 14.13
N LEU A 141 0.77 2.84 15.15
CA LEU A 141 2.16 3.11 15.50
C LEU A 141 3.16 2.45 14.55
N ALA A 142 3.03 1.15 14.28
CA ALA A 142 4.03 0.37 13.55
C ALA A 142 3.97 0.59 12.03
N ILE A 143 2.78 0.76 11.46
CA ILE A 143 2.59 0.88 10.00
C ILE A 143 1.92 2.18 9.57
N GLY A 144 1.61 3.10 10.49
CA GLY A 144 0.94 4.35 10.13
C GLY A 144 -0.47 4.12 9.57
N ALA A 145 -1.17 3.08 10.05
CA ALA A 145 -2.51 2.75 9.58
C ALA A 145 -3.50 3.88 9.87
N ILE A 146 -4.26 4.29 8.86
CA ILE A 146 -5.46 5.11 9.00
C ILE A 146 -6.70 4.28 8.66
N PRO A 147 -7.78 4.39 9.45
CA PRO A 147 -9.00 3.63 9.18
C PRO A 147 -9.69 4.19 7.94
N ILE A 148 -9.93 3.32 6.96
CA ILE A 148 -10.74 3.59 5.78
C ILE A 148 -11.81 2.51 5.67
N GLU A 149 -13.05 2.91 5.38
CA GLU A 149 -14.13 1.98 5.12
C GLU A 149 -14.05 1.37 3.71
N ARG A 150 -14.22 0.05 3.63
CA ARG A 150 -14.09 -0.70 2.36
C ARG A 150 -15.35 -0.63 1.49
N THR A 151 -16.52 -0.58 2.10
CA THR A 151 -17.82 -0.82 1.45
C THR A 151 -18.42 0.44 0.83
N ARG A 152 -18.20 1.61 1.44
CA ARG A 152 -18.40 2.92 0.85
C ARG A 152 -17.23 3.81 1.25
N ILE A 153 -16.75 4.62 0.31
CA ILE A 153 -15.99 5.80 0.68
C ILE A 153 -17.01 6.73 1.31
N GLU A 154 -17.25 6.60 2.61
CA GLU A 154 -17.92 7.67 3.33
C GLU A 154 -17.11 8.94 3.10
N ARG A 155 -17.80 10.01 2.67
CA ARG A 155 -17.18 11.31 2.35
C ARG A 155 -16.18 11.72 3.43
N ARG A 156 -16.54 11.52 4.70
CA ARG A 156 -15.72 11.82 5.89
C ARG A 156 -14.36 11.10 5.90
N SER A 157 -14.30 9.82 5.56
CA SER A 157 -13.04 9.06 5.53
C SER A 157 -12.13 9.55 4.39
N ALA A 158 -12.73 9.85 3.23
CA ALA A 158 -12.03 10.47 2.11
C ALA A 158 -11.56 11.89 2.43
N ASP A 159 -12.37 12.70 3.11
CA ASP A 159 -12.03 14.06 3.53
C ASP A 159 -10.81 14.07 4.46
N ARG A 160 -10.78 13.15 5.43
CA ARG A 160 -9.63 12.98 6.32
C ARG A 160 -8.38 12.55 5.56
N ALA A 161 -8.50 11.58 4.66
CA ALA A 161 -7.36 11.13 3.86
C ALA A 161 -6.84 12.24 2.93
N ALA A 162 -7.73 13.02 2.33
CA ALA A 162 -7.37 14.16 1.49
C ALA A 162 -6.63 15.24 2.30
N GLY A 163 -7.15 15.64 3.48
CA GLY A 163 -6.47 16.62 4.33
C GLY A 163 -5.08 16.16 4.78
N LEU A 164 -4.89 14.85 5.03
CA LEU A 164 -3.57 14.30 5.32
C LEU A 164 -2.61 14.37 4.13
N ILE A 165 -3.13 14.14 2.92
CA ILE A 165 -2.34 14.27 1.69
C ILE A 165 -1.96 15.74 1.48
N ASP A 166 -2.88 16.67 1.68
CA ASP A 166 -2.64 18.12 1.61
C ASP A 166 -1.58 18.57 2.66
N ASP A 167 -1.55 17.93 3.83
CA ASP A 167 -0.51 18.11 4.87
C ASP A 167 0.86 17.50 4.49
N GLY A 168 1.00 16.94 3.27
CA GLY A 168 2.23 16.35 2.75
C GLY A 168 2.47 14.90 3.18
N TRP A 169 1.42 14.15 3.54
CA TRP A 169 1.52 12.71 3.77
C TRP A 169 1.21 11.91 2.50
N SER A 170 2.08 10.97 2.16
CA SER A 170 1.78 9.97 1.13
C SER A 170 0.81 8.91 1.66
N LEU A 171 0.05 8.29 0.75
CA LEU A 171 -0.90 7.24 1.08
C LEU A 171 -0.55 5.95 0.35
N LEU A 172 -0.35 4.86 1.08
CA LEU A 172 -0.32 3.51 0.53
C LEU A 172 -1.73 2.92 0.54
N ILE A 173 -2.23 2.52 -0.63
CA ILE A 173 -3.58 1.98 -0.80
C ILE A 173 -3.58 0.73 -1.69
N PHE A 174 -4.43 -0.22 -1.32
CA PHE A 174 -4.71 -1.42 -2.11
C PHE A 174 -6.09 -1.27 -2.78
N PRO A 175 -6.17 -0.75 -4.03
CA PRO A 175 -7.44 -0.41 -4.67
C PRO A 175 -8.39 -1.60 -4.87
N GLU A 176 -7.90 -2.84 -4.80
CA GLU A 176 -8.73 -4.06 -4.82
C GLU A 176 -9.71 -4.16 -3.63
N GLY A 177 -9.40 -3.48 -2.52
CA GLY A 177 -10.20 -3.48 -1.29
C GLY A 177 -10.06 -4.74 -0.43
N GLY A 178 -9.37 -5.79 -0.91
CA GLY A 178 -9.04 -6.96 -0.11
C GLY A 178 -8.19 -7.97 -0.88
N ARG A 179 -7.48 -8.82 -0.13
CA ARG A 179 -6.51 -9.78 -0.69
C ARG A 179 -7.14 -10.75 -1.68
N SER A 180 -6.44 -10.99 -2.78
CA SER A 180 -6.71 -12.09 -3.68
C SER A 180 -6.50 -13.45 -3.00
N ALA A 181 -7.37 -14.41 -3.30
CA ALA A 181 -7.28 -15.78 -2.79
C ALA A 181 -6.54 -16.72 -3.76
N ASP A 182 -6.50 -16.40 -5.06
CA ASP A 182 -5.90 -17.23 -6.11
C ASP A 182 -4.68 -16.59 -6.78
N GLY A 183 -4.21 -15.45 -6.26
CA GLY A 183 -2.98 -14.77 -6.68
C GLY A 183 -3.13 -13.93 -7.95
N TRP A 184 -4.33 -13.84 -8.52
CA TRP A 184 -4.68 -12.86 -9.55
C TRP A 184 -5.26 -11.61 -8.90
N GLY A 185 -5.01 -10.43 -9.46
CA GLY A 185 -5.60 -9.20 -8.93
C GLY A 185 -7.12 -9.16 -9.11
N ARG A 186 -7.72 -8.17 -8.46
CA ARG A 186 -9.15 -7.87 -8.54
C ARG A 186 -9.36 -6.50 -9.18
N GLY A 187 -10.58 -6.26 -9.65
CA GLY A 187 -10.95 -4.95 -10.20
C GLY A 187 -10.70 -3.82 -9.18
N HIS A 188 -10.11 -2.73 -9.67
CA HIS A 188 -9.74 -1.61 -8.83
C HIS A 188 -10.95 -0.74 -8.47
N ARG A 189 -11.09 -0.40 -7.19
CA ARG A 189 -12.05 0.59 -6.72
C ARG A 189 -11.53 2.00 -6.97
N GLY A 190 -12.44 2.95 -7.13
CA GLY A 190 -12.12 4.35 -7.45
C GLY A 190 -11.47 5.19 -6.33
N GLY A 191 -11.16 4.63 -5.17
CA GLY A 191 -10.69 5.41 -4.01
C GLY A 191 -9.35 6.11 -4.21
N ALA A 192 -8.36 5.41 -4.77
CA ALA A 192 -7.06 6.01 -5.09
C ALA A 192 -7.21 7.13 -6.12
N ALA A 193 -8.00 6.88 -7.16
CA ALA A 193 -8.26 7.84 -8.23
C ALA A 193 -9.02 9.08 -7.73
N TYR A 194 -10.03 8.88 -6.89
CA TYR A 194 -10.80 9.96 -6.29
C TYR A 194 -9.92 10.87 -5.43
N LEU A 195 -9.05 10.29 -4.59
CA LEU A 195 -8.15 11.07 -3.73
C LEU A 195 -7.13 11.86 -4.55
N ALA A 196 -6.54 11.25 -5.59
CA ALA A 196 -5.62 11.95 -6.49
C ALA A 196 -6.30 13.09 -7.25
N LEU A 197 -7.51 12.89 -7.78
CA LEU A 197 -8.28 13.95 -8.44
C LEU A 197 -8.57 15.12 -7.49
N ARG A 198 -8.83 14.83 -6.21
CA ARG A 198 -9.16 15.84 -5.22
C ARG A 198 -7.95 16.65 -4.73
N THR A 199 -6.81 15.99 -4.58
CA THR A 199 -5.60 16.57 -3.96
C THR A 199 -4.52 16.93 -4.99
N ALA A 200 -4.78 16.66 -6.27
CA ALA A 200 -3.87 16.86 -7.40
C ALA A 200 -2.52 16.13 -7.27
N VAL A 201 -2.38 15.17 -6.34
CA VAL A 201 -1.17 14.36 -6.20
C VAL A 201 -1.13 13.21 -7.21
N PRO A 202 0.06 12.79 -7.66
CA PRO A 202 0.19 11.65 -8.55
C PRO A 202 -0.12 10.32 -7.85
N VAL A 203 -0.53 9.34 -8.66
CA VAL A 203 -0.62 7.93 -8.25
C VAL A 203 0.57 7.16 -8.79
N VAL A 204 1.35 6.55 -7.92
CA VAL A 204 2.44 5.63 -8.28
C VAL A 204 1.89 4.20 -8.29
N PRO A 205 1.73 3.56 -9.45
CA PRO A 205 1.32 2.16 -9.53
C PRO A 205 2.48 1.26 -9.09
N ILE A 206 2.18 0.23 -8.32
CA ILE A 206 3.16 -0.75 -7.83
C ILE A 206 2.61 -2.16 -8.08
N HIS A 207 3.47 -3.04 -8.57
CA HIS A 207 3.17 -4.47 -8.62
C HIS A 207 4.02 -5.24 -7.60
N VAL A 208 3.36 -6.09 -6.82
CA VAL A 208 3.94 -6.98 -5.82
C VAL A 208 3.72 -8.43 -6.25
N GLU A 209 4.83 -9.16 -6.38
CA GLU A 209 4.86 -10.57 -6.74
C GLU A 209 5.45 -11.44 -5.62
N GLY A 210 5.00 -12.70 -5.55
CA GLY A 210 5.60 -13.73 -4.68
C GLY A 210 5.03 -13.80 -3.26
N THR A 211 4.55 -12.68 -2.71
CA THR A 211 4.05 -12.60 -1.33
C THR A 211 2.89 -13.54 -1.02
N GLY A 212 2.01 -13.78 -1.99
CA GLY A 212 0.90 -14.73 -1.84
C GLY A 212 1.35 -16.19 -1.62
N ALA A 213 2.53 -16.58 -2.11
CA ALA A 213 3.10 -17.91 -1.85
C ALA A 213 3.85 -17.99 -0.52
N ILE A 214 4.26 -16.83 0.03
CA ILE A 214 4.95 -16.74 1.31
C ILE A 214 3.96 -16.71 2.47
N PHE A 215 2.93 -15.88 2.38
CA PHE A 215 1.93 -15.74 3.45
C PHE A 215 0.58 -15.29 2.90
N GLY A 216 -0.03 -16.13 2.08
CA GLY A 216 -1.29 -15.89 1.41
C GLY A 216 -2.48 -15.82 2.35
N LYS A 217 -3.65 -15.55 1.77
CA LYS A 217 -4.90 -15.52 2.53
C LYS A 217 -5.28 -16.93 2.99
N GLY A 218 -5.34 -17.13 4.30
CA GLY A 218 -5.71 -18.41 4.92
C GLY A 218 -4.52 -19.19 5.50
N ASP A 219 -3.30 -18.77 5.18
CA ASP A 219 -2.09 -19.39 5.72
C ASP A 219 -1.97 -19.11 7.22
N LYS A 220 -1.59 -20.15 7.97
CA LYS A 220 -1.37 -20.04 9.42
C LYS A 220 0.04 -19.57 9.76
N ARG A 221 1.02 -19.81 8.88
CA ARG A 221 2.44 -19.48 9.08
C ARG A 221 3.08 -19.09 7.74
N PRO A 222 4.04 -18.15 7.75
CA PRO A 222 4.76 -17.79 6.53
C PRO A 222 5.80 -18.85 6.15
N THR A 223 6.00 -19.06 4.84
CA THR A 223 7.07 -19.89 4.28
C THR A 223 8.04 -19.00 3.50
N PRO A 224 9.36 -19.04 3.78
CA PRO A 224 10.32 -18.23 3.04
C PRO A 224 10.27 -18.45 1.52
N GLY A 225 10.44 -17.40 0.74
CA GLY A 225 10.35 -17.47 -0.71
C GLY A 225 10.75 -16.15 -1.38
N THR A 226 10.78 -16.09 -2.70
CA THR A 226 11.16 -14.86 -3.41
C THR A 226 9.98 -13.90 -3.56
N SER A 227 10.26 -12.60 -3.49
CA SER A 227 9.29 -11.56 -3.83
C SER A 227 9.96 -10.45 -4.63
N ARG A 228 9.13 -9.77 -5.42
CA ARG A 228 9.54 -8.65 -6.25
C ARG A 228 8.56 -7.51 -6.08
N VAL A 229 9.10 -6.30 -5.96
CA VAL A 229 8.34 -5.04 -5.97
C VAL A 229 8.78 -4.23 -7.18
N THR A 230 7.86 -3.99 -8.10
CA THR A 230 8.09 -3.20 -9.32
C THR A 230 7.33 -1.90 -9.21
N PHE A 231 8.05 -0.77 -9.15
CA PHE A 231 7.47 0.57 -9.15
C PHE A 231 7.23 1.03 -10.60
N GLY A 232 6.10 1.67 -10.85
CA GLY A 232 5.78 2.30 -12.14
C GLY A 232 5.99 3.81 -12.13
N ALA A 233 5.88 4.41 -13.32
CA ALA A 233 5.92 5.86 -13.46
C ALA A 233 4.70 6.52 -12.79
N PRO A 234 4.88 7.66 -12.10
CA PRO A 234 3.79 8.43 -11.53
C PRO A 234 2.73 8.79 -12.58
N LEU A 235 1.46 8.55 -12.26
CA LEU A 235 0.32 8.88 -13.10
C LEU A 235 -0.36 10.11 -12.54
N HIS A 236 -0.54 11.12 -13.39
CA HIS A 236 -1.34 12.29 -13.08
C HIS A 236 -2.77 12.13 -13.65
N PRO A 237 -3.79 12.57 -12.90
CA PRO A 237 -5.13 12.75 -13.45
C PRO A 237 -5.08 13.73 -14.62
N ARG A 238 -5.85 13.46 -15.68
CA ARG A 238 -6.01 14.40 -16.80
C ARG A 238 -7.17 15.36 -16.53
N ASP A 239 -7.16 16.51 -17.20
CA ASP A 239 -8.26 17.47 -17.11
C ASP A 239 -9.60 16.84 -17.49
N GLY A 240 -10.61 17.03 -16.64
CA GLY A 240 -11.95 16.46 -16.82
C GLY A 240 -12.03 14.93 -16.71
N GLU A 241 -10.97 14.25 -16.26
CA GLU A 241 -10.97 12.80 -16.11
C GLU A 241 -11.82 12.34 -14.92
N SER A 242 -12.75 11.40 -15.16
CA SER A 242 -13.53 10.81 -14.08
C SER A 242 -12.69 9.85 -13.24
N ALA A 243 -13.04 9.72 -11.95
CA ALA A 243 -12.36 8.79 -11.04
C ALA A 243 -12.39 7.34 -11.56
N THR A 244 -13.46 6.93 -12.24
CA THR A 244 -13.56 5.59 -12.85
C THR A 244 -12.55 5.41 -13.98
N ARG A 245 -12.41 6.39 -14.89
CA ARG A 245 -11.44 6.32 -15.99
C ARG A 245 -10.01 6.32 -15.46
N PHE A 246 -9.72 7.16 -14.48
CA PHE A 246 -8.39 7.20 -13.87
C PHE A 246 -8.07 5.92 -13.08
N ALA A 247 -9.04 5.34 -12.37
CA ALA A 247 -8.89 4.02 -11.73
C ALA A 247 -8.55 2.92 -12.75
N GLY A 248 -9.19 2.92 -13.92
CA GLY A 248 -8.87 1.98 -15.02
C GLY A 248 -7.45 2.16 -15.57
N ARG A 249 -6.93 3.40 -15.64
CA ARG A 249 -5.53 3.66 -16.00
C ARG A 249 -4.56 3.14 -14.94
N ILE A 250 -4.88 3.32 -13.65
CA ILE A 250 -4.08 2.79 -12.55
C ILE A 250 -4.02 1.25 -12.63
N GLU A 251 -5.17 0.60 -12.80
CA GLU A 251 -5.26 -0.86 -12.96
C GLU A 251 -4.44 -1.35 -14.17
N THR A 252 -4.57 -0.67 -15.31
CA THR A 252 -3.81 -0.99 -16.54
C THR A 252 -2.31 -0.83 -16.32
N ALA A 253 -1.88 0.21 -15.59
CA ALA A 253 -0.48 0.40 -15.27
C ALA A 253 0.06 -0.69 -14.34
N VAL A 254 -0.70 -1.09 -13.31
CA VAL A 254 -0.33 -2.23 -12.44
C VAL A 254 -0.26 -3.53 -13.24
N ALA A 255 -1.19 -3.76 -14.17
CA ALA A 255 -1.18 -4.92 -15.06
C ALA A 255 0.07 -4.94 -15.98
N ALA A 256 0.47 -3.79 -16.51
CA ALA A 256 1.71 -3.67 -17.30
C ALA A 256 2.97 -3.94 -16.46
N LEU A 257 2.98 -3.58 -15.17
CA LEU A 257 4.06 -3.92 -14.25
C LEU A 257 4.08 -5.42 -13.90
N ALA A 258 2.92 -6.06 -13.80
CA ALA A 258 2.82 -7.51 -13.64
C ALA A 258 3.39 -8.25 -14.87
N ASP A 259 3.11 -7.72 -16.06
CA ASP A 259 3.64 -8.24 -17.31
C ASP A 259 5.16 -8.08 -17.41
N GLU A 260 5.68 -6.93 -17.01
CA GLU A 260 7.12 -6.65 -16.90
C GLU A 260 7.81 -7.59 -15.92
N ALA A 261 7.19 -7.87 -14.77
CA ALA A 261 7.75 -8.78 -13.77
C ALA A 261 7.85 -10.22 -14.27
N THR A 262 6.90 -10.67 -15.08
CA THR A 262 6.81 -12.04 -15.62
C THR A 262 7.55 -12.25 -16.94
N THR A 263 7.81 -11.19 -17.70
CA THR A 263 8.51 -11.25 -18.99
C THR A 263 9.80 -10.42 -18.95
N ASP A 264 9.77 -9.24 -19.54
CA ASP A 264 10.84 -8.25 -19.54
C ASP A 264 10.25 -6.86 -19.79
N TRP A 265 11.03 -5.82 -19.48
CA TRP A 265 10.59 -4.44 -19.63
C TRP A 265 10.17 -4.09 -21.06
N TRP A 266 10.94 -4.48 -22.06
CA TRP A 266 10.71 -4.09 -23.44
C TRP A 266 9.43 -4.71 -24.00
N SER A 267 9.27 -6.02 -23.83
CA SER A 267 8.07 -6.75 -24.26
C SER A 267 6.81 -6.25 -23.56
N ALA A 268 6.91 -5.91 -22.27
CA ALA A 268 5.79 -5.34 -21.52
C ALA A 268 5.43 -3.93 -22.00
N ARG A 269 6.43 -3.06 -22.27
CA ARG A 269 6.19 -1.72 -22.81
C ARG A 269 5.55 -1.75 -24.20
N GLN A 270 6.00 -2.65 -25.08
CA GLN A 270 5.40 -2.81 -26.41
C GLN A 270 3.93 -3.23 -26.34
N ARG A 271 3.59 -4.19 -25.48
CA ARG A 271 2.19 -4.62 -25.28
C ARG A 271 1.35 -3.53 -24.63
N ALA A 272 1.89 -2.81 -23.66
CA ALA A 272 1.21 -1.68 -23.03
C ALA A 272 0.88 -0.57 -24.06
N ALA A 273 1.83 -0.23 -24.94
CA ALA A 273 1.63 0.75 -26.00
C ALA A 273 0.54 0.32 -27.02
N ARG A 274 0.39 -0.98 -27.26
CA ARG A 274 -0.66 -1.54 -28.14
C ARG A 274 -1.98 -1.80 -27.42
N GLY A 275 -2.05 -1.59 -26.11
CA GLY A 275 -3.24 -1.93 -25.31
C GLY A 275 -3.49 -3.44 -25.18
N THR A 276 -2.47 -4.28 -25.37
CA THR A 276 -2.56 -5.75 -25.35
C THR A 276 -1.85 -6.37 -24.15
N SER A 277 -1.62 -5.60 -23.08
CA SER A 277 -1.07 -6.14 -21.83
C SER A 277 -2.05 -7.15 -21.21
N PRO A 278 -1.57 -8.28 -20.67
CA PRO A 278 -2.41 -9.23 -19.96
C PRO A 278 -3.15 -8.56 -18.81
N SER A 279 -4.42 -8.93 -18.61
CA SER A 279 -5.20 -8.45 -17.47
C SER A 279 -4.62 -8.94 -16.14
N LEU A 280 -4.68 -8.09 -15.12
CA LEU A 280 -4.33 -8.44 -13.74
C LEU A 280 -5.29 -9.48 -13.15
N SER A 281 -6.54 -9.52 -13.62
CA SER A 281 -7.58 -10.43 -13.12
C SER A 281 -7.44 -11.87 -13.62
N GLY A 282 -6.51 -12.15 -14.54
CA GLY A 282 -6.29 -13.48 -15.07
C GLY A 282 -7.41 -14.00 -15.98
N PRO A 283 -7.34 -15.28 -16.38
CA PRO A 283 -8.34 -15.89 -17.26
C PRO A 283 -9.65 -16.13 -16.52
N GLU A 284 -10.76 -16.17 -17.26
CA GLU A 284 -12.05 -16.63 -16.75
C GLU A 284 -11.99 -18.13 -16.39
N GLY A 285 -12.63 -18.51 -15.28
CA GLY A 285 -12.70 -19.90 -14.85
C GLY A 285 -12.74 -20.09 -13.34
N SER A 286 -12.77 -21.34 -12.90
CA SER A 286 -12.72 -21.71 -11.50
C SER A 286 -11.40 -21.30 -10.84
N SER A 287 -11.43 -21.05 -9.53
CA SER A 287 -10.24 -20.64 -8.75
C SER A 287 -9.05 -21.58 -8.94
N TRP A 288 -9.26 -22.90 -8.97
CA TRP A 288 -8.17 -23.87 -9.17
C TRP A 288 -7.50 -23.75 -10.56
N ARG A 289 -8.28 -23.50 -11.64
CA ARG A 289 -7.74 -23.29 -13.00
C ARG A 289 -6.94 -22.00 -13.07
N ARG A 290 -7.44 -20.96 -12.41
CA ARG A 290 -6.75 -19.67 -12.28
C ARG A 290 -5.43 -19.84 -11.53
N THR A 291 -5.42 -20.53 -10.40
CA THR A 291 -4.20 -20.85 -9.65
C THR A 291 -3.20 -21.66 -10.47
N TRP A 292 -3.68 -22.66 -11.22
CA TRP A 292 -2.83 -23.47 -12.11
C TRP A 292 -2.16 -22.62 -13.20
N ALA A 293 -2.94 -21.77 -13.88
CA ALA A 293 -2.42 -20.87 -14.91
C ALA A 293 -1.38 -19.87 -14.36
N LEU A 294 -1.55 -19.41 -13.11
CA LEU A 294 -0.56 -18.59 -12.43
C LEU A 294 0.75 -19.36 -12.18
N GLY A 295 0.65 -20.62 -11.79
CA GLY A 295 1.79 -21.52 -11.61
C GLY A 295 2.60 -21.73 -12.91
N GLU A 296 1.92 -21.86 -14.04
CA GLU A 296 2.57 -21.97 -15.36
C GLU A 296 3.33 -20.69 -15.73
N ARG A 297 2.78 -19.51 -15.42
CA ARG A 297 3.46 -18.22 -15.67
C ARG A 297 4.74 -18.03 -14.84
N ARG A 298 4.77 -18.59 -13.63
CA ARG A 298 5.89 -18.45 -12.69
C ARG A 298 7.03 -19.45 -12.92
N ARG A 299 6.83 -20.48 -13.75
CA ARG A 299 7.91 -21.40 -14.07
C ARG A 299 9.01 -20.61 -14.79
N PRO A 300 10.26 -20.63 -14.28
CA PRO A 300 11.38 -20.07 -15.02
C PRO A 300 11.35 -20.69 -16.41
N ARG A 301 11.30 -19.87 -17.47
CA ARG A 301 11.63 -20.37 -18.79
C ARG A 301 13.04 -20.91 -18.65
N ARG A 302 13.20 -22.25 -18.64
CA ARG A 302 14.53 -22.87 -18.81
C ARG A 302 15.12 -22.12 -19.99
N SER A 303 16.25 -21.45 -19.78
CA SER A 303 16.95 -20.73 -20.82
C SER A 303 17.27 -21.74 -21.91
N GLY A 304 16.37 -21.83 -22.88
CA GLY A 304 16.55 -22.62 -24.07
C GLY A 304 17.55 -21.88 -24.91
N SER A 305 18.85 -22.03 -24.61
CA SER A 305 19.88 -21.87 -25.61
C SER A 305 19.79 -23.05 -26.59
N SER A 306 18.65 -23.21 -27.27
CA SER A 306 18.64 -23.95 -28.52
C SER A 306 18.83 -22.90 -29.62
N ARG A 307 20.09 -22.78 -30.06
CA ARG A 307 20.36 -22.33 -31.42
C ARG A 307 19.45 -23.17 -32.33
N SER A 308 18.43 -22.54 -32.90
CA SER A 308 17.57 -23.18 -33.89
C SER A 308 18.41 -23.48 -35.13
N ARG A 309 18.90 -24.72 -35.24
CA ARG A 309 19.05 -25.33 -36.56
C ARG A 309 17.65 -25.75 -36.98
N SER A 310 17.21 -25.16 -38.08
CA SER A 310 16.02 -25.53 -38.82
C SER A 310 16.08 -27.00 -39.22
N SER A 311 15.14 -27.80 -38.71
CA SER A 311 14.70 -29.03 -39.36
C SER A 311 13.24 -29.23 -38.98
N GLY A 312 12.35 -29.15 -39.97
CA GLY A 312 10.91 -29.28 -39.77
C GLY A 312 10.54 -30.65 -39.22
N ALA A 313 9.55 -30.69 -38.34
CA ALA A 313 8.76 -31.88 -38.05
C ALA A 313 7.43 -31.47 -37.39
N HIS A 314 6.35 -31.76 -38.10
CA HIS A 314 4.97 -32.06 -37.70
C HIS A 314 4.46 -31.67 -36.30
N SER A 315 3.38 -30.88 -36.29
CA SER A 315 2.47 -30.71 -35.15
C SER A 315 1.59 -31.95 -34.94
N PRO A 316 1.40 -32.44 -33.70
CA PRO A 316 0.30 -33.34 -33.40
C PRO A 316 -0.92 -32.54 -32.95
N ALA A 317 -2.03 -32.74 -33.65
CA ALA A 317 -3.36 -32.32 -33.25
C ALA A 317 -3.83 -33.17 -32.05
N TRP A 318 -4.48 -32.55 -31.06
CA TRP A 318 -5.21 -33.25 -30.00
C TRP A 318 -6.72 -33.19 -30.28
N PRO A 319 -7.48 -34.27 -30.00
CA PRO A 319 -8.91 -34.33 -30.23
C PRO A 319 -9.68 -33.60 -29.13
N ARG A 320 -10.78 -32.97 -29.53
CA ARG A 320 -11.76 -32.37 -28.61
C ARG A 320 -12.60 -33.47 -27.96
N ILE A 321 -12.73 -33.41 -26.64
CA ILE A 321 -13.89 -33.92 -25.88
C ILE A 321 -14.40 -32.74 -25.05
#